data_AF-A0A8S1XPQ7-F1
#
_entry.id   AF-A0A8S1XPQ7-F1
#
_cell.length_a   1.000
_cell.length_b   1.000
_cell.length_c   1.000
_cell.angle_alpha   90.00
_cell.angle_beta   90.00
_cell.angle_gamma   90.00
#
_symmetry.space_group_name_H-M   'P 1'
#
loop_
_entity.id
_entity.type
_entity.pdbx_description
1 polymer ?
#
loop_
_entity_poly.entity_id
_entity_poly.type
_entity_poly.pdbx_seq_one_letter_code
_entity_poly.pdbx_strand_id
1 'polypeptide(L)'
;MRYEFIQAQSQQIYQKITPILKPTPDVQSYVRALIYLGTNQLEDEWFSAKQHFEFAINRILQGNIDRNNYLFCEKMLLKPFNKQTQLGRDLYSLLTNCLNFCKEENKFKRSKSGQTTAKVCDHIQLNNSTKIGALVKSFKEEYQKMIDTRPSLKSRMVEERVNKHIEQIKEKIKRTNKTSYFISPRREQQEKAKSLNK
;
A
#
# COMPACT_ATOMS: atom_id res chain seq x y z
N MET A 1 -16.00 19.80 5.13
CA MET A 1 -15.79 18.37 4.86
C MET A 1 -14.52 17.79 5.48
N ARG A 2 -13.28 18.16 5.10
CA ARG A 2 -12.08 17.51 5.70
C ARG A 2 -11.85 17.85 7.18
N TYR A 3 -12.14 19.09 7.58
CA TYR A 3 -12.06 19.56 8.97
C TYR A 3 -12.96 18.73 9.91
N GLU A 4 -14.26 18.62 9.60
CA GLU A 4 -15.24 17.91 10.43
C GLU A 4 -14.90 16.43 10.56
N PHE A 5 -14.39 15.83 9.48
CA PHE A 5 -13.94 14.45 9.49
C PHE A 5 -12.75 14.23 10.44
N ILE A 6 -11.71 15.08 10.35
CA ILE A 6 -10.54 14.99 11.25
C ILE A 6 -10.97 15.23 12.69
N GLN A 7 -11.87 16.19 12.93
CA GLN A 7 -12.37 16.48 14.26
C GLN A 7 -13.14 15.28 14.85
N ALA A 8 -14.08 14.70 14.10
CA ALA A 8 -14.83 13.51 14.53
C ALA A 8 -13.91 12.30 14.76
N GLN A 9 -12.95 12.06 13.86
CA GLN A 9 -11.97 10.99 14.01
C GLN A 9 -11.12 11.18 15.28
N SER A 10 -10.68 12.41 15.54
CA SER A 10 -9.87 12.72 16.73
C SER A 10 -10.63 12.50 18.04
N GLN A 11 -11.92 12.86 18.10
CA GLN A 11 -12.75 12.64 19.28
C GLN A 11 -12.95 11.15 19.58
N GLN A 12 -13.22 10.34 18.55
CA GLN A 12 -13.32 8.88 18.71
C GLN A 12 -12.02 8.26 19.21
N ILE A 13 -10.87 8.72 18.69
CA ILE A 13 -9.55 8.27 19.13
C ILE A 13 -9.28 8.73 20.57
N TYR A 14 -9.64 9.96 20.91
CA TYR A 14 -9.46 10.53 22.24
C TYR A 14 -10.14 9.65 23.31
N GLN A 15 -11.40 9.28 23.08
CA GLN A 15 -12.14 8.36 23.95
C GLN A 15 -11.44 7.01 24.16
N LYS A 16 -10.73 6.50 23.15
CA LYS A 16 -9.97 5.24 23.24
C LYS A 16 -8.64 5.41 23.99
N ILE A 17 -7.96 6.55 23.87
CA ILE A 17 -6.65 6.77 24.54
C ILE A 17 -6.80 7.19 26.00
N THR A 18 -7.88 7.88 26.37
CA THR A 18 -8.12 8.38 27.74
C THR A 18 -7.92 7.32 28.83
N PRO A 19 -8.53 6.12 28.76
CA PRO A 19 -8.41 5.10 29.80
C PRO A 19 -7.04 4.39 29.80
N ILE A 20 -6.18 4.61 28.79
CA ILE A 20 -4.90 3.92 28.69
C ILE A 20 -3.91 4.51 29.70
N LEU A 21 -3.44 3.66 30.61
CA LEU A 21 -2.38 4.00 31.57
C LEU A 21 -0.98 3.88 30.95
N LYS A 22 -0.75 2.82 30.17
CA LYS A 22 0.53 2.55 29.51
C LYS A 22 0.29 2.27 28.01
N PRO A 23 0.68 3.18 27.11
CA PRO A 23 0.48 3.01 25.69
C PRO A 23 1.46 1.98 25.12
N THR A 24 1.08 1.37 24.00
CA THR A 24 2.03 0.66 23.16
C THR A 24 2.93 1.66 22.41
N PRO A 25 4.14 1.25 21.98
CA PRO A 25 5.10 2.17 21.36
C PRO A 25 4.57 2.90 20.12
N ASP A 26 3.75 2.24 19.31
CA ASP A 26 3.07 2.83 18.14
C ASP A 26 2.09 3.93 18.55
N VAL A 27 1.22 3.65 19.51
CA VAL A 27 0.23 4.62 20.04
C VAL A 27 0.93 5.84 20.62
N GLN A 28 1.94 5.63 21.46
CA GLN A 28 2.71 6.72 22.05
C GLN A 28 3.39 7.56 20.97
N SER A 29 4.05 6.92 20.00
CA SER A 29 4.78 7.63 18.96
C SER A 29 3.85 8.48 18.08
N TYR A 30 2.68 7.96 17.68
CA TYR A 30 1.74 8.73 16.86
C TYR A 30 1.05 9.85 17.63
N VAL A 31 0.69 9.64 18.90
CA VAL A 31 0.14 10.72 19.75
C VAL A 31 1.18 11.84 19.91
N ARG A 32 2.43 11.50 20.18
CA ARG A 32 3.53 12.47 20.26
C ARG A 32 3.73 13.24 18.96
N ALA A 33 3.67 12.56 17.82
CA ALA A 33 3.79 13.20 16.51
C ALA A 33 2.65 14.18 16.24
N LEU A 34 1.41 13.85 16.63
CA LEU A 34 0.26 14.74 16.51
C LEU A 34 0.41 15.98 17.41
N ILE A 35 0.90 15.80 18.65
CA ILE A 35 1.18 16.92 19.56
C ILE A 35 2.25 17.82 18.96
N TYR A 36 3.39 17.26 18.58
CA TYR A 36 4.49 18.01 17.99
C TYR A 36 4.07 18.79 16.76
N LEU A 37 3.22 18.18 15.91
CA LEU A 37 2.65 18.85 14.74
C LEU A 37 1.88 20.12 15.14
N GLY A 38 1.01 20.04 16.14
CA GLY A 38 0.14 21.15 16.56
C GLY A 38 0.77 22.18 17.50
N THR A 39 1.72 21.78 18.34
CA THR A 39 2.23 22.61 19.46
C THR A 39 3.71 22.95 19.36
N ASN A 40 4.47 22.31 18.46
CA ASN A 40 5.93 22.41 18.40
C ASN A 40 6.65 21.93 19.67
N GLN A 41 5.99 21.12 20.50
CA GLN A 41 6.56 20.55 21.71
C GLN A 41 6.64 19.04 21.58
N LEU A 42 7.80 18.48 21.90
CA LEU A 42 7.98 17.03 22.01
C LEU A 42 7.55 16.62 23.40
N GLU A 43 6.42 15.93 23.50
CA GLU A 43 5.93 15.46 24.79
C GLU A 43 6.32 14.03 25.09
N ASP A 44 7.18 13.84 26.08
CA ASP A 44 7.63 12.50 26.45
C ASP A 44 6.69 11.81 27.44
N GLU A 45 6.06 12.58 28.31
CA GLU A 45 5.18 12.02 29.33
C GLU A 45 3.81 11.65 28.74
N TRP A 46 3.40 10.38 28.92
CA TRP A 46 2.14 9.89 28.37
C TRP A 46 0.92 10.61 28.94
N PHE A 47 0.94 10.95 30.23
CA PHE A 47 -0.17 11.63 30.88
C PHE A 47 -0.40 13.02 30.27
N SER A 48 0.65 13.82 30.20
CA SER A 48 0.66 15.15 29.58
C SER A 48 0.32 15.09 28.09
N ALA A 49 0.83 14.08 27.38
CA ALA A 49 0.51 13.87 25.97
C ALA A 49 -0.99 13.65 25.71
N LYS A 50 -1.68 12.89 26.57
CA LYS A 50 -3.14 12.72 26.47
C LYS A 50 -3.87 14.06 26.63
N GLN A 51 -3.49 14.85 27.63
CA GLN A 51 -4.13 16.14 27.91
C GLN A 51 -3.93 17.15 26.76
N HIS A 52 -2.77 17.13 26.12
CA HIS A 52 -2.47 18.03 25.00
C HIS A 52 -3.02 17.56 23.64
N PHE A 53 -3.59 16.35 23.56
CA PHE A 53 -4.03 15.77 22.30
C PHE A 53 -5.10 16.63 21.60
N GLU A 54 -6.21 16.93 22.27
CA GLU A 54 -7.30 17.71 21.66
C GLU A 54 -6.85 19.14 21.30
N PHE A 55 -6.06 19.77 22.18
CA PHE A 55 -5.49 21.09 21.92
C PHE A 55 -4.61 21.10 20.66
N ALA A 56 -3.76 20.08 20.49
CA ALA A 56 -2.92 19.94 19.31
C ALA A 56 -3.73 19.76 18.03
N ILE A 57 -4.79 18.94 18.05
CA ILE A 57 -5.68 18.77 16.90
C ILE A 57 -6.35 20.08 16.52
N ASN A 58 -6.86 20.84 17.49
CA ASN A 58 -7.45 22.15 17.22
C ASN A 58 -6.44 23.12 16.60
N ARG A 59 -5.19 23.13 17.07
CA ARG A 59 -4.11 23.94 16.48
C ARG A 59 -3.77 23.52 15.05
N ILE A 60 -3.73 22.21 14.77
CA ILE A 60 -3.54 21.69 13.41
C ILE A 60 -4.64 22.20 12.49
N LEU A 61 -5.88 22.09 12.94
CA LEU A 61 -7.04 22.48 12.16
C LEU A 61 -7.18 24.01 11.97
N GLN A 62 -6.53 24.82 12.80
CA GLN A 62 -6.39 26.27 12.60
C GLN A 62 -5.38 26.63 11.48
N GLY A 63 -4.62 25.66 10.95
CA GLY A 63 -3.76 25.86 9.77
C GLY A 63 -2.49 26.68 10.00
N ASN A 64 -2.05 26.82 11.26
CA ASN A 64 -0.80 27.49 11.61
C ASN A 64 0.25 26.49 12.10
N ILE A 65 0.83 25.73 11.16
CA ILE A 65 1.77 24.66 11.45
C ILE A 65 3.14 24.98 10.89
N ASP A 66 4.17 24.81 11.73
CA ASP A 66 5.55 25.01 11.33
C ASP A 66 5.98 23.96 10.29
N ARG A 67 6.71 24.40 9.26
CA ARG A 67 7.17 23.53 8.18
C ARG A 67 8.10 22.43 8.67
N ASN A 68 8.94 22.70 9.67
CA ASN A 68 9.83 21.70 10.25
C ASN A 68 9.04 20.60 10.95
N ASN A 69 7.94 20.96 11.63
CA ASN A 69 7.07 20.01 12.31
C ASN A 69 6.34 19.12 11.31
N TYR A 70 5.82 19.72 10.23
CA TYR A 70 5.25 18.98 9.10
C TYR A 70 6.25 17.95 8.55
N LEU A 71 7.49 18.38 8.23
CA LEU A 71 8.51 17.50 7.65
C LEU A 71 8.96 16.40 8.61
N PHE A 72 9.04 16.70 9.90
CA PHE A 72 9.34 15.70 10.93
C PHE A 72 8.26 14.61 10.96
N CYS A 73 6.99 15.01 11.00
CA CYS A 73 5.88 14.07 11.06
C CYS A 73 5.74 13.26 9.77
N GLU A 74 5.99 13.86 8.61
CA GLU A 74 6.03 13.15 7.32
C GLU A 74 7.13 12.08 7.30
N LYS A 75 8.34 12.40 7.79
CA LYS A 75 9.43 11.40 7.94
C LYS A 75 9.10 10.31 8.94
N MET A 76 8.34 10.63 9.99
CA MET A 76 7.94 9.65 11.01
C MET A 76 6.99 8.60 10.43
N LEU A 77 6.07 8.98 9.53
CA LEU A 77 5.20 8.03 8.84
C LEU A 77 5.95 7.02 7.94
N LEU A 78 7.16 7.35 7.50
CA LEU A 78 8.01 6.43 6.71
C LEU A 78 8.66 5.34 7.57
N LYS A 79 8.63 5.46 8.89
CA LYS A 79 9.19 4.46 9.81
C LYS A 79 8.11 3.39 10.10
N PRO A 80 8.27 2.16 9.60
CA PRO A 80 7.28 1.12 9.85
C PRO A 80 7.35 0.66 11.33
N PHE A 81 6.19 0.35 11.89
CA PHE A 81 6.10 -0.43 13.12
C PHE A 81 5.89 -1.90 12.74
N ASN A 82 6.77 -2.79 13.19
CA ASN A 82 6.69 -4.23 12.91
C ASN A 82 5.37 -4.87 13.39
N LYS A 83 4.76 -4.31 14.44
CA LYS A 83 3.42 -4.65 14.92
C LYS A 83 2.69 -3.36 15.29
N GLN A 84 1.53 -3.12 14.67
CA GLN A 84 0.64 -2.01 15.03
C GLN A 84 -0.64 -2.56 15.64
N THR A 85 -1.05 -1.95 16.76
CA THR A 85 -2.37 -2.12 17.34
C THR A 85 -3.43 -1.48 16.43
N GLN A 86 -4.71 -1.86 16.62
CA GLN A 86 -5.79 -1.21 15.88
C GLN A 86 -5.81 0.30 16.16
N LEU A 87 -5.59 0.70 17.42
CA LEU A 87 -5.51 2.10 17.82
C LEU A 87 -4.32 2.81 17.16
N GLY A 88 -3.17 2.14 17.04
CA GLY A 88 -2.01 2.65 16.31
C GLY A 88 -2.31 2.90 14.83
N ARG A 89 -3.09 2.02 14.17
CA ARG A 89 -3.56 2.22 12.79
C ARG A 89 -4.52 3.40 12.67
N ASP A 90 -5.45 3.53 13.61
CA ASP A 90 -6.40 4.65 13.66
C ASP A 90 -5.64 5.99 13.81
N LEU A 91 -4.62 6.02 14.68
CA LEU A 91 -3.75 7.18 14.89
C LEU A 91 -2.85 7.50 13.68
N TYR A 92 -2.30 6.47 13.02
CA TYR A 92 -1.57 6.64 11.76
C TYR A 92 -2.45 7.30 10.69
N SER A 93 -3.69 6.83 10.57
CA SER A 93 -4.68 7.41 9.65
C SER A 93 -4.97 8.87 10.01
N LEU A 94 -5.22 9.18 11.29
CA LEU A 94 -5.44 10.55 11.75
C LEU A 94 -4.25 11.46 11.43
N LEU A 95 -3.01 11.04 11.73
CA LEU A 95 -1.81 11.82 11.43
C LEU A 95 -1.64 12.07 9.93
N THR A 96 -1.92 11.05 9.12
CA THR A 96 -1.91 11.18 7.65
C THR A 96 -2.94 12.20 7.16
N ASN A 97 -4.15 12.18 7.72
CA ASN A 97 -5.22 13.12 7.37
C ASN A 97 -4.87 14.54 7.80
N CYS A 98 -4.30 14.72 8.99
CA CYS A 98 -3.80 16.00 9.48
C CYS A 98 -2.72 16.57 8.55
N LEU A 99 -1.73 15.76 8.14
CA LEU A 99 -0.70 16.22 7.20
C LEU A 99 -1.28 16.58 5.83
N ASN A 100 -2.21 15.78 5.29
CA ASN A 100 -2.88 16.09 4.04
C ASN A 100 -3.69 17.39 4.12
N PHE A 101 -4.35 17.64 5.25
CA PHE A 101 -5.03 18.90 5.52
C PHE A 101 -4.04 20.07 5.54
N CYS A 102 -2.94 19.97 6.30
CA CYS A 102 -1.90 20.99 6.31
C CYS A 102 -1.29 21.25 4.93
N LYS A 103 -1.16 20.23 4.09
CA LYS A 103 -0.61 20.36 2.73
C LYS A 103 -1.55 21.12 1.80
N GLU A 104 -2.86 21.00 1.98
CA GLU A 104 -3.86 21.77 1.22
C GLU A 104 -3.99 23.20 1.71
N GLU A 105 -4.01 23.42 3.03
CA GLU A 105 -4.06 24.76 3.62
C GLU A 105 -2.78 25.56 3.36
N ASN A 106 -1.59 24.93 3.42
CA ASN A 106 -0.32 25.59 3.13
C ASN A 106 -0.10 25.90 1.65
N LYS A 107 -0.92 25.36 0.72
CA LYS A 107 -0.90 25.80 -0.69
C LYS A 107 -1.46 27.21 -0.87
N PHE A 108 -2.17 27.78 0.12
CA PHE A 108 -2.76 29.12 0.04
C PHE A 108 -1.90 30.26 0.61
N LYS A 109 -0.79 29.98 1.28
CA LYS A 109 0.10 31.03 1.85
C LYS A 109 1.26 31.45 0.94
N ARG A 110 1.26 31.07 -0.34
CA ARG A 110 2.29 31.49 -1.30
C ARG A 110 1.93 32.71 -2.17
N SER A 111 0.74 33.30 -1.99
CA SER A 111 0.20 34.26 -2.97
C SER A 111 -0.11 35.68 -2.47
N LYS A 112 0.21 36.07 -1.22
CA LYS A 112 -0.04 37.45 -0.75
C LYS A 112 0.99 38.00 0.26
N SER A 113 2.28 37.91 -0.05
CA SER A 113 3.27 38.79 0.58
C SER A 113 4.50 38.89 -0.32
N GLY A 114 4.77 40.10 -0.83
CA GLY A 114 6.05 40.43 -1.47
C GLY A 114 6.03 40.59 -2.98
N GLN A 115 5.23 41.53 -3.50
CA GLN A 115 5.77 42.38 -4.57
C GLN A 115 6.91 43.18 -3.94
N THR A 116 8.15 42.70 -4.09
CA THR A 116 9.37 43.52 -4.24
C THR A 116 10.57 42.60 -4.40
N THR A 117 11.43 42.94 -5.36
CA THR A 117 12.74 42.36 -5.68
C THR A 117 12.78 41.05 -6.50
N ALA A 118 12.65 41.25 -7.82
CA ALA A 118 13.64 40.87 -8.83
C ALA A 118 14.20 39.44 -8.87
N LYS A 119 13.78 38.71 -9.93
CA LYS A 119 14.61 37.87 -10.81
C LYS A 119 15.58 36.86 -10.15
N VAL A 120 15.08 35.79 -9.54
CA VAL A 120 15.80 34.49 -9.50
C VAL A 120 14.80 33.34 -9.42
N CYS A 121 13.97 33.18 -10.45
CA CYS A 121 13.19 31.96 -10.64
C CYS A 121 13.43 31.55 -12.09
N ASP A 122 14.27 30.53 -12.31
CA ASP A 122 14.18 29.60 -13.45
C ASP A 122 15.24 28.48 -13.43
N HIS A 123 16.26 28.51 -12.57
CA HIS A 123 17.31 27.46 -12.62
C HIS A 123 17.28 26.34 -11.57
N ILE A 124 16.32 26.30 -10.64
CA ILE A 124 16.27 25.22 -9.62
C ILE A 124 15.17 24.17 -9.87
N GLN A 125 14.17 24.45 -10.72
CA GLN A 125 13.11 23.47 -11.02
C GLN A 125 13.53 22.37 -12.01
N LEU A 126 14.54 22.61 -12.87
CA LEU A 126 14.95 21.66 -13.91
C LEU A 126 15.81 20.48 -13.40
N ASN A 127 16.48 20.62 -12.24
CA ASN A 127 17.35 19.54 -11.72
C ASN A 127 16.62 18.57 -10.78
N ASN A 128 15.53 19.00 -10.13
CA ASN A 128 14.76 18.14 -9.22
C ASN A 128 13.65 17.34 -9.93
N SER A 129 13.05 17.86 -11.00
CA SER A 129 12.10 17.09 -11.81
C SER A 129 12.78 15.93 -12.52
N THR A 130 14.00 16.14 -13.02
CA THR A 130 14.80 15.10 -13.70
C THR A 130 15.29 14.02 -12.73
N LYS A 131 15.68 14.39 -11.50
CA LYS A 131 16.08 13.41 -10.45
C LYS A 131 14.91 12.59 -9.91
N ILE A 132 13.75 13.20 -9.68
CA ILE A 132 12.55 12.48 -9.24
C ILE A 132 12.00 11.60 -10.37
N GLY A 133 12.01 12.08 -11.63
CA GLY A 133 11.63 11.27 -12.79
C GLY A 133 12.53 10.05 -12.99
N ALA A 134 13.84 10.21 -12.82
CA ALA A 134 14.80 9.11 -12.86
C ALA A 134 14.58 8.10 -11.72
N LEU A 135 14.34 8.59 -10.49
CA LEU A 135 14.05 7.72 -9.33
C LEU A 135 12.74 6.95 -9.51
N VAL A 136 11.69 7.61 -10.00
CA VAL A 136 10.39 6.96 -10.23
C VAL A 136 10.48 5.93 -11.35
N LYS A 137 11.28 6.19 -12.39
CA LYS A 137 11.52 5.23 -13.47
C LYS A 137 12.32 4.02 -12.97
N SER A 138 13.37 4.24 -12.17
CA SER A 138 14.16 3.14 -11.59
C SER A 138 13.33 2.30 -10.62
N PHE A 139 12.53 2.94 -9.75
CA PHE A 139 11.62 2.21 -8.86
C PHE A 139 10.57 1.42 -9.63
N LYS A 140 9.99 1.99 -10.70
CA LYS A 140 9.00 1.28 -11.52
C LYS A 140 9.62 0.08 -12.25
N GLU A 141 10.82 0.23 -12.80
CA GLU A 141 11.55 -0.86 -13.45
C GLU A 141 11.99 -1.95 -12.46
N GLU A 142 12.41 -1.57 -11.26
CA GLU A 142 12.80 -2.51 -10.20
C GLU A 142 11.59 -3.25 -9.61
N TYR A 143 10.47 -2.55 -9.43
CA TYR A 143 9.20 -3.15 -9.01
C TYR A 143 8.63 -4.07 -10.09
N GLN A 144 8.73 -3.69 -11.37
CA GLN A 144 8.35 -4.55 -12.48
C GLN A 144 9.22 -5.80 -12.54
N LYS A 145 10.55 -5.67 -12.40
CA LYS A 145 11.45 -6.83 -12.29
C LYS A 145 11.12 -7.70 -11.09
N MET A 146 10.77 -7.13 -9.93
CA MET A 146 10.32 -7.91 -8.77
C MET A 146 9.01 -8.65 -9.03
N ILE A 147 8.09 -8.07 -9.81
CA ILE A 147 6.85 -8.73 -10.23
C ILE A 147 7.16 -9.86 -11.22
N ASP A 148 8.00 -9.61 -12.22
CA ASP A 148 8.34 -10.55 -13.30
C ASP A 148 9.19 -11.73 -12.79
N THR A 149 10.06 -11.48 -11.81
CA THR A 149 10.89 -12.52 -11.14
C THR A 149 10.20 -13.17 -9.95
N ARG A 150 9.00 -12.70 -9.55
CA ARG A 150 8.27 -13.32 -8.45
C ARG A 150 7.85 -14.72 -8.88
N PRO A 151 8.24 -15.79 -8.16
CA PRO A 151 7.64 -17.09 -8.37
C PRO A 151 6.16 -16.92 -8.03
N SER A 152 5.28 -16.99 -9.01
CA SER A 152 3.86 -16.93 -8.77
C SER A 152 3.48 -18.19 -7.98
N LEU A 153 3.27 -18.02 -6.67
CA LEU A 153 2.79 -19.08 -5.77
C LEU A 153 1.48 -19.71 -6.27
N LYS A 154 0.73 -19.01 -7.14
CA LYS A 154 -0.45 -19.54 -7.82
C LYS A 154 -0.15 -20.31 -9.12
N SER A 155 0.93 -20.07 -9.86
CA SER A 155 1.19 -20.79 -11.12
C SER A 155 1.71 -22.19 -10.86
N ARG A 156 2.67 -22.36 -9.94
CA ARG A 156 3.36 -23.66 -9.79
C ARG A 156 2.43 -24.79 -9.30
N MET A 157 1.53 -24.50 -8.35
CA MET A 157 0.52 -25.47 -7.90
C MET A 157 -0.60 -25.73 -8.92
N VAL A 158 -0.94 -24.72 -9.74
CA VAL A 158 -1.96 -24.85 -10.80
C VAL A 158 -1.38 -25.61 -11.99
N GLU A 159 -0.15 -25.33 -12.42
CA GLU A 159 0.57 -26.08 -13.44
C GLU A 159 0.82 -27.52 -13.02
N GLU A 160 1.23 -27.80 -11.77
CA GLU A 160 1.35 -29.19 -11.30
C GLU A 160 0.00 -29.92 -11.32
N ARG A 161 -1.08 -29.24 -10.92
CA ARG A 161 -2.43 -29.84 -10.94
C ARG A 161 -2.91 -30.10 -12.37
N VAL A 162 -2.69 -29.15 -13.28
CA VAL A 162 -3.04 -29.27 -14.70
C VAL A 162 -2.18 -30.35 -15.37
N ASN A 163 -0.87 -30.38 -15.14
CA ASN A 163 0.03 -31.40 -15.67
C ASN A 163 -0.32 -32.80 -15.15
N LYS A 164 -0.64 -32.93 -13.86
CA LYS A 164 -1.12 -34.19 -13.28
C LYS A 164 -2.43 -34.64 -13.93
N HIS A 165 -3.35 -33.71 -14.21
CA HIS A 165 -4.61 -34.03 -14.88
C HIS A 165 -4.40 -34.44 -16.35
N ILE A 166 -3.50 -33.76 -17.07
CA ILE A 166 -3.11 -34.12 -18.44
C ILE A 166 -2.49 -35.52 -18.49
N GLU A 167 -1.59 -35.87 -17.57
CA GLU A 167 -1.00 -37.21 -17.51
C GLU A 167 -2.04 -38.29 -17.19
N GLN A 168 -3.01 -38.01 -16.30
CA GLN A 168 -4.14 -38.92 -16.05
C GLN A 168 -5.00 -39.14 -17.30
N ILE A 169 -5.23 -38.10 -18.10
CA ILE A 169 -5.96 -38.21 -19.37
C ILE A 169 -5.16 -39.03 -20.39
N LYS A 170 -3.85 -38.80 -20.52
CA LYS A 170 -2.98 -39.60 -21.41
C LYS A 170 -2.95 -41.08 -21.02
N GLU A 171 -2.87 -41.39 -19.73
CA GLU A 171 -2.97 -42.75 -19.19
C GLU A 171 -4.31 -43.39 -19.55
N LYS A 172 -5.43 -42.67 -19.37
CA LYS A 172 -6.75 -43.16 -19.78
C LYS A 172 -6.80 -43.44 -21.27
N ILE A 173 -6.37 -42.51 -22.13
CA ILE A 173 -6.33 -42.70 -23.59
C ILE A 173 -5.45 -43.91 -23.96
N LYS A 174 -4.27 -44.08 -23.34
CA LYS A 174 -3.42 -45.25 -23.57
C LYS A 174 -4.12 -46.55 -23.18
N ARG A 175 -4.87 -46.58 -22.08
CA ARG A 175 -5.66 -47.76 -21.67
C ARG A 175 -6.79 -48.04 -22.66
N THR A 176 -7.54 -47.01 -23.07
CA THR A 176 -8.62 -47.13 -24.07
C THR A 176 -8.09 -47.57 -25.43
N ASN A 177 -6.90 -47.11 -25.84
CA ASN A 177 -6.26 -47.52 -27.08
C ASN A 177 -5.65 -48.94 -26.99
N LYS A 178 -5.21 -49.38 -25.80
CA LYS A 178 -4.81 -50.79 -25.58
C LYS A 178 -6.01 -51.75 -25.55
N THR A 179 -7.19 -51.28 -25.16
CA THR A 179 -8.45 -52.05 -25.27
C THR A 179 -9.19 -51.85 -26.59
N SER A 180 -8.67 -51.02 -27.51
CA SER A 180 -9.17 -50.88 -28.88
C SER A 180 -8.67 -52.00 -29.80
N TYR A 181 -8.80 -53.26 -29.37
CA TYR A 181 -9.00 -54.37 -30.28
C TYR A 181 -10.49 -54.47 -30.61
N PHE A 182 -11.03 -53.43 -31.25
CA PHE A 182 -12.27 -53.55 -31.99
C PHE A 182 -11.94 -53.44 -33.48
N ILE A 183 -11.77 -54.64 -34.04
CA ILE A 183 -11.64 -54.94 -35.45
C ILE A 183 -12.78 -54.22 -36.17
N SER A 184 -12.45 -53.30 -37.07
CA SER A 184 -13.45 -52.67 -37.93
C SER A 184 -14.07 -53.77 -38.81
N PRO A 185 -15.41 -53.94 -38.85
CA PRO A 185 -16.08 -54.98 -39.66
C PRO A 185 -15.75 -54.91 -41.16
N ARG A 186 -15.15 -53.82 -41.62
CA ARG A 186 -14.69 -53.63 -42.99
C ARG A 186 -13.48 -54.49 -43.38
N ARG A 187 -12.67 -54.98 -42.42
CA ARG A 187 -11.53 -55.87 -42.74
C ARG A 187 -11.97 -57.32 -42.97
N GLU A 188 -12.94 -57.83 -42.22
CA GLU A 188 -13.46 -59.20 -42.41
C GLU A 188 -14.20 -59.38 -43.75
N GLN A 189 -14.86 -58.33 -44.26
CA GLN A 189 -15.52 -58.39 -45.58
C GLN A 189 -14.53 -58.32 -46.75
N GLN A 190 -13.39 -57.62 -46.60
CA GLN A 190 -12.34 -57.58 -47.63
C GLN A 190 -11.50 -58.85 -47.70
N GLU A 191 -11.32 -59.56 -46.58
CA GLU A 191 -10.63 -60.87 -46.57
C GLU A 191 -11.52 -61.99 -47.11
N LYS A 192 -12.82 -61.99 -46.79
CA LYS A 192 -13.79 -62.95 -47.39
C LYS A 192 -13.98 -62.76 -48.90
N ALA A 193 -13.91 -61.52 -49.41
CA ALA A 193 -13.99 -61.26 -50.86
C ALA A 193 -12.72 -61.68 -51.62
N LYS A 194 -11.57 -61.78 -50.94
CA LYS A 194 -10.30 -62.25 -51.52
C LYS A 194 -10.13 -63.77 -51.44
N SER A 195 -10.81 -64.45 -50.52
CA SER A 195 -10.79 -65.93 -50.40
C SER A 195 -11.82 -66.64 -51.28
N LEU A 196 -12.71 -65.92 -51.96
CA LEU A 196 -13.72 -66.46 -52.90
C LEU A 196 -13.33 -66.29 -54.38
N ASN A 197 -12.17 -65.70 -54.67
CA ASN A 197 -11.59 -65.61 -56.01
C ASN A 197 -10.29 -66.44 -56.14
N LYS A 198 -10.24 -67.59 -55.45
CA LYS A 198 -9.26 -68.66 -55.66
C LYS A 198 -9.97 -70.00 -55.61
#